data_AF-A0A1C5ZQR6-F1
#
_entry.id   AF-A0A1C5ZQR6-F1
#
_cell.length_a   1.000
_cell.length_b   1.000
_cell.length_c   1.000
_cell.angle_alpha   90.00
_cell.angle_beta   90.00
_cell.angle_gamma   90.00
#
_symmetry.space_group_name_H-M   'P 1'
#
loop_
_entity.id
_entity.type
_entity.pdbx_description
1 polymer ?
#
loop_
_entity_poly.entity_id
_entity_poly.type
_entity_poly.pdbx_seq_one_letter_code
_entity_poly.pdbx_strand_id
1 'polypeptide(L)' 'MRLIFKNVERETDDPARIRKLKAEGYEEMDPVPQEESEEQTEALEEMSVSALRALAKRKGLDGTSGLNKEELLAVLKDVI' A
#
# COMPACT_ATOMS: atom_id res chain seq x y z
N MET A 1 8.38 -11.66 -9.67
CA MET A 1 8.59 -12.24 -8.32
C MET A 1 9.89 -11.70 -7.73
N ARG A 2 9.92 -11.34 -6.43
CA ARG A 2 11.13 -10.80 -5.76
C ARG A 2 11.85 -11.87 -4.95
N LEU A 3 13.17 -11.89 -5.08
CA LEU A 3 14.08 -12.83 -4.44
C LEU A 3 15.19 -12.04 -3.74
N ILE A 4 15.54 -12.41 -2.52
CA ILE A 4 16.56 -11.73 -1.72
C ILE A 4 17.65 -12.70 -1.27
N PHE A 5 18.91 -12.26 -1.33
CA PHE A 5 20.06 -12.95 -0.77
C PHE A 5 20.99 -11.97 -0.07
N LYS A 6 21.09 -12.06 1.26
CA LYS A 6 21.82 -11.09 2.10
C LYS A 6 21.29 -9.67 1.86
N ASN A 7 22.06 -8.84 1.15
CA ASN A 7 21.72 -7.44 0.81
C ASN A 7 21.48 -7.24 -0.69
N VAL A 8 21.24 -8.33 -1.43
CA VAL A 8 21.03 -8.30 -2.89
C VAL A 8 19.62 -8.75 -3.19
N GLU A 9 18.86 -7.87 -3.84
CA GLU A 9 17.51 -8.14 -4.33
C GLU A 9 17.53 -8.40 -5.84
N ARG A 10 16.68 -9.34 -6.29
CA ARG A 10 16.48 -9.69 -7.69
C ARG A 10 14.99 -9.84 -7.95
N GLU A 11 14.48 -9.04 -8.88
CA GLU A 11 13.13 -9.20 -9.42
C GLU A 11 13.20 -9.93 -10.76
N THR A 12 12.42 -11.00 -10.89
CA THR A 12 12.30 -11.77 -12.14
C THR A 12 10.96 -12.51 -12.16
N ASP A 13 10.37 -12.61 -13.34
CA ASP A 13 9.14 -13.39 -13.57
C ASP A 13 9.40 -14.67 -14.37
N ASP A 14 10.65 -14.85 -14.84
CA ASP A 14 11.06 -16.06 -15.55
C ASP A 14 11.25 -17.26 -14.59
N PRO A 15 10.51 -18.38 -14.77
CA PRO A 15 10.55 -19.52 -13.87
C PRO A 15 11.89 -20.26 -13.86
N ALA A 16 12.65 -20.24 -14.97
CA ALA A 16 13.96 -20.86 -15.02
C ALA A 16 14.98 -20.04 -14.21
N ARG A 17 14.91 -18.70 -14.30
CA ARG A 17 15.71 -17.77 -13.51
C ARG A 17 15.40 -17.88 -12.02
N ILE A 18 14.12 -18.01 -11.64
CA ILE A 18 13.69 -18.20 -10.25
C ILE A 18 14.30 -19.47 -9.65
N ARG A 19 14.19 -20.61 -10.35
CA ARG A 19 14.80 -21.88 -9.89
C ARG A 19 16.31 -21.76 -9.71
N LYS A 20 16.99 -21.06 -10.63
CA LYS A 20 18.43 -20.82 -10.54
C LYS A 20 18.79 -19.96 -9.32
N LEU A 21 18.08 -18.86 -9.11
CA LEU A 21 18.28 -17.97 -7.96
C LEU A 21 18.01 -18.69 -6.63
N LYS A 22 16.95 -19.50 -6.55
CA LYS A 22 16.69 -20.36 -5.37
C LYS A 22 17.84 -21.34 -5.13
N ALA A 23 18.40 -21.95 -6.18
CA ALA A 23 19.55 -22.83 -6.06
C ALA A 23 20.85 -22.09 -5.65
N GLU A 24 20.97 -20.81 -6.00
CA GLU A 24 22.06 -19.92 -5.56
C GLU A 24 21.88 -19.42 -4.11
N GLY A 25 20.76 -19.75 -3.46
CA GLY A 25 20.47 -19.41 -2.06
C GLY A 25 19.60 -18.17 -1.88
N TYR A 26 19.02 -17.62 -2.95
CA TYR A 26 18.02 -16.57 -2.81
C TYR A 26 16.70 -17.13 -2.26
N GLU A 27 16.16 -16.43 -1.28
CA GLU A 27 14.86 -16.73 -0.69
C GLU A 27 13.77 -15.89 -1.36
N GLU A 28 12.55 -16.42 -1.42
CA GLU A 28 11.40 -15.65 -1.91
C GLU A 28 11.12 -14.56 -0.90
N MET A 29 11.14 -13.31 -1.37
CA MET A 29 10.68 -12.21 -0.54
C MET A 29 9.19 -12.10 -0.78
N ASP A 30 8.39 -12.19 0.30
CA ASP A 30 6.97 -11.89 0.22
C ASP A 30 6.82 -10.54 -0.50
N PRO A 31 5.88 -10.43 -1.46
CA PRO A 31 5.57 -9.13 -2.01
C PRO A 31 5.12 -8.27 -0.83
N VAL A 32 5.97 -7.34 -0.39
CA VAL A 32 5.49 -6.18 0.35
C VAL A 32 4.41 -5.61 -0.56
N PRO A 33 3.16 -5.49 -0.12
CA PRO A 33 2.11 -4.94 -0.96
C PRO A 33 2.56 -3.53 -1.37
N GLN A 34 3.10 -3.39 -2.57
CA GLN A 34 3.28 -2.10 -3.22
C GLN A 34 1.93 -1.71 -3.83
N GLU A 35 0.91 -1.68 -2.97
CA GLU A 35 -0.46 -1.30 -3.27
C GLU A 35 -1.03 -0.44 -2.12
N GLU A 36 -0.17 0.11 -1.27
CA GLU A 36 -0.63 1.00 -0.20
C GLU A 36 -1.01 2.40 -0.71
N SER A 37 -0.57 2.80 -1.89
CA SER A 37 -0.82 4.17 -2.38
C SER A 37 -1.97 4.29 -3.39
N GLU A 38 -2.28 3.28 -4.20
CA GLU A 38 -3.38 3.36 -5.18
C GLU A 38 -4.65 2.66 -4.66
N GLU A 39 -4.52 1.45 -4.14
CA GLU A 39 -5.65 0.67 -3.62
C GLU A 39 -6.29 1.29 -2.37
N GLN A 40 -5.47 1.91 -1.49
CA GLN A 40 -6.03 2.68 -0.37
C GLN A 40 -6.76 3.93 -0.87
N THR A 41 -6.33 4.54 -1.98
CA THR A 41 -7.01 5.73 -2.51
C THR A 41 -8.36 5.38 -3.13
N GLU A 42 -8.45 4.27 -3.87
CA GLU A 42 -9.71 3.76 -4.39
C GLU A 42 -10.64 3.33 -3.25
N ALA A 43 -10.11 2.63 -2.23
CA ALA A 43 -10.89 2.25 -1.05
C ALA A 43 -11.43 3.46 -0.30
N LEU A 44 -10.68 4.57 -0.21
CA LEU A 44 -11.16 5.82 0.37
C LEU A 44 -12.25 6.46 -0.49
N GLU A 45 -12.10 6.48 -1.82
CA GLU A 45 -13.09 7.07 -2.74
C GLU A 45 -14.42 6.32 -2.74
N GLU A 46 -14.40 5.00 -2.55
CA GLU A 46 -15.59 4.17 -2.39
C GLU A 46 -16.27 4.35 -1.01
N MET A 47 -15.56 4.86 0.00
CA MET A 47 -16.14 5.09 1.32
C MET A 47 -17.15 6.25 1.33
N SER A 48 -18.16 6.11 2.20
CA SER A 48 -19.12 7.17 2.47
C SER A 48 -18.50 8.30 3.28
N VAL A 49 -19.08 9.50 3.21
CA VAL A 49 -18.60 10.69 3.96
C VAL A 49 -18.53 10.43 5.47
N SER A 50 -19.46 9.63 6.02
CA SER A 50 -19.44 9.25 7.43
C SER A 50 -18.27 8.32 7.78
N ALA A 51 -17.95 7.36 6.90
CA ALA A 51 -16.81 6.48 7.07
C ALA A 51 -15.49 7.25 6.98
N LEU A 52 -15.35 8.15 6.00
CA LEU A 52 -14.19 9.04 5.86
C LEU A 52 -13.99 9.91 7.11
N ARG A 53 -15.06 10.50 7.67
CA ARG A 53 -14.97 11.26 8.94
C ARG A 53 -14.53 10.41 10.12
N ALA A 54 -15.03 9.18 10.23
CA ALA A 54 -14.62 8.27 11.29
C ALA A 54 -13.13 7.91 11.16
N LEU A 55 -12.66 7.70 9.92
CA LEU A 55 -11.25 7.42 9.61
C LEU A 55 -10.37 8.63 9.95
N ALA A 56 -10.80 9.83 9.57
CA ALA A 56 -10.12 11.08 9.90
C ALA A 56 -9.99 11.26 11.42
N LYS A 57 -11.07 11.06 12.17
CA LYS A 57 -11.05 11.10 13.64
C LYS A 57 -10.11 10.05 14.24
N ARG A 58 -10.08 8.83 13.70
CA ARG A 58 -9.17 7.76 14.14
C ARG A 58 -7.70 8.12 13.87
N LYS A 59 -7.43 8.88 12.82
CA LYS A 59 -6.09 9.39 12.47
C LYS A 59 -5.72 10.68 13.23
N GLY A 60 -6.60 11.21 14.08
CA GLY A 60 -6.36 12.43 14.84
C GLY A 60 -6.62 13.73 14.07
N LEU A 61 -7.35 13.66 12.95
CA LEU A 61 -7.80 14.83 12.19
C LEU A 61 -9.09 15.38 12.79
N ASP A 62 -8.93 16.32 13.73
CA ASP A 62 -10.02 17.10 14.29
C ASP A 62 -10.47 18.22 13.34
N GLY A 63 -11.77 18.52 13.32
CA GLY A 63 -12.34 19.58 12.46
C GLY A 63 -12.82 19.14 11.08
N THR A 64 -12.77 17.85 10.76
CA THR A 64 -13.23 17.32 9.45
C THR A 64 -14.76 17.26 9.29
N SER A 65 -15.52 17.59 10.33
CA SER A 65 -16.99 17.63 10.31
C SER A 65 -17.57 18.65 9.32
N GLY A 66 -16.84 19.72 9.01
CA GLY A 66 -17.23 20.76 8.06
C GLY A 66 -16.77 20.50 6.63
N LEU A 67 -15.92 19.49 6.41
CA LEU A 67 -15.36 19.18 5.10
C LEU A 67 -16.36 18.38 4.25
N ASN A 68 -16.32 18.64 2.95
CA ASN A 68 -17.02 17.87 1.93
C ASN A 68 -16.26 16.55 1.63
N LYS A 69 -16.83 15.68 0.79
CA LYS A 69 -16.22 14.37 0.48
C LYS A 69 -14.82 14.51 -0.12
N GLU A 70 -14.63 15.42 -1.07
CA GLU A 70 -13.37 15.62 -1.79
C GLU A 70 -12.27 16.17 -0.86
N GLU A 71 -12.62 17.13 -0.01
CA GLU A 71 -11.72 17.69 0.99
C GLU A 71 -11.31 16.65 2.04
N LEU A 72 -12.25 15.83 2.52
CA LEU A 72 -11.96 14.72 3.43
C LEU A 72 -11.02 13.70 2.79
N LEU A 73 -11.24 13.38 1.52
CA LEU A 73 -10.36 12.49 0.76
C LEU A 73 -8.96 13.09 0.62
N ALA A 74 -8.84 14.36 0.23
CA ALA A 74 -7.55 15.02 0.06
C ALA A 74 -6.73 15.00 1.37
N VAL A 75 -7.36 15.35 2.49
CA VAL A 75 -6.69 15.36 3.80
C VAL A 75 -6.33 13.94 4.25
N LEU A 76 -7.18 12.94 3.98
CA LEU A 76 -6.87 11.56 4.33
C LEU A 76 -5.75 10.97 3.46
N LYS A 77 -5.72 11.29 2.16
CA LYS A 77 -4.66 10.88 1.24
C LYS A 77 -3.30 11.49 1.58
N ASP A 78 -3.27 12.70 2.15
CA ASP A 78 -2.04 13.38 2.58
C ASP A 78 -1.44 12.80 3.88
N VAL A 79 -2.25 12.07 4.66
CA VAL A 79 -1.87 11.49 5.96
C VAL A 79 -1.50 10.00 5.87
N ILE A 80 -1.73 9.37 4.72
CA ILE A 80 -1.54 7.93 4.49
C ILE A 80 -0.29 7.71 3.63
#